data_AF-A0A9P3BF13-F1
#
_entry.id   AF-A0A9P3BF13-F1
#
_cell.length_a   1.000
_cell.length_b   1.000
_cell.length_c   1.000
_cell.angle_alpha   90.00
_cell.angle_beta   90.00
_cell.angle_gamma   90.00
#
_symmetry.space_group_name_H-M   'P 1'
#
loop_
_entity.id
_entity.type
_entity.pdbx_description
1 polymer ?
#
loop_
_entity_poly.entity_id
_entity_poly.type
_entity_poly.pdbx_seq_one_letter_code
_entity_poly.pdbx_strand_id
1 'polypeptide(L)'
;MTGAKDRAFMYLLGEYVRSNVLISEARGHTPSSAKAYKEIRQSVQRFETHIQAQLDTCNTLPEREAWMHKHRFLIALDFEAAINLKQWNEIPDIIERANKILDDHLCSVFLDRILRSGASAPNIAQVVKDIICIFHSSPSPSFSAGAFHQKLPRYLRCLFQIAVEAKDYSLAEPVLQQAIDLSRDGSADTDLPFEYPSDELKWLATMAFNRAVDLYLASADEDCRKWGEIAFTLAGFVKDDGGALLRMLRQNYAKLM
;
A
#
# COMPACT_ATOMS: atom_id res chain seq x y z
N MET A 1 20.33 -39.86 1.78
CA MET A 1 19.33 -38.77 1.96
C MET A 1 19.93 -37.36 1.86
N THR A 2 21.24 -37.18 1.97
CA THR A 2 21.95 -35.88 1.86
C THR A 2 21.90 -35.27 0.45
N GLY A 3 22.16 -36.04 -0.62
CA GLY A 3 22.20 -35.50 -1.99
C GLY A 3 20.85 -35.10 -2.63
N ALA A 4 19.71 -35.33 -1.96
CA ALA A 4 18.41 -34.79 -2.40
C ALA A 4 18.15 -33.40 -1.79
N LYS A 5 18.54 -33.20 -0.51
CA LYS A 5 18.47 -31.89 0.16
C LYS A 5 19.40 -30.88 -0.51
N ASP A 6 20.62 -31.28 -0.85
CA ASP A 6 21.57 -30.40 -1.53
C ASP A 6 21.08 -29.96 -2.93
N ARG A 7 20.35 -30.82 -3.64
CA ARG A 7 19.78 -30.49 -4.95
C ARG A 7 18.62 -29.49 -4.84
N ALA A 8 17.73 -29.66 -3.86
CA ALA A 8 16.63 -28.71 -3.62
C ALA A 8 17.15 -27.33 -3.19
N PHE A 9 18.15 -27.31 -2.31
CA PHE A 9 18.85 -26.10 -1.90
C PHE A 9 19.44 -25.34 -3.11
N MET A 10 20.24 -26.04 -3.93
CA MET A 10 20.89 -25.43 -5.09
C MET A 10 19.88 -24.97 -6.14
N TYR A 11 18.77 -25.70 -6.30
CA TYR A 11 17.68 -25.32 -7.19
C TYR A 11 17.03 -23.99 -6.75
N LEU A 12 16.61 -23.89 -5.49
CA LEU A 12 16.00 -22.67 -4.94
C LEU A 12 16.95 -21.47 -4.98
N LEU A 13 18.23 -21.70 -4.67
CA LEU A 13 19.26 -20.67 -4.76
C LEU A 13 19.44 -20.22 -6.23
N GLY A 14 19.38 -21.15 -7.17
CA GLY A 14 19.41 -20.86 -8.61
C GLY A 14 18.26 -19.95 -9.05
N GLU A 15 17.02 -20.23 -8.65
CA GLU A 15 15.85 -19.39 -8.97
C GLU A 15 15.95 -18.00 -8.31
N TYR A 16 16.50 -17.93 -7.10
CA TYR A 16 16.77 -16.65 -6.42
C TYR A 16 17.82 -15.81 -7.17
N VAL A 17 18.97 -16.39 -7.50
CA VAL A 17 20.05 -15.69 -8.22
C VAL A 17 19.60 -15.29 -9.63
N ARG A 18 18.87 -16.18 -10.32
CA ARG A 18 18.30 -15.88 -11.65
C ARG A 18 17.41 -14.65 -11.61
N SER A 19 16.48 -14.58 -10.66
CA SER A 19 15.59 -13.43 -10.51
C SER A 19 16.34 -12.12 -10.22
N ASN A 20 17.44 -12.18 -9.45
CA ASN A 20 18.31 -11.02 -9.18
C ASN A 20 19.02 -10.50 -10.43
N VAL A 21 19.42 -11.38 -11.35
CA VAL A 21 20.03 -10.95 -12.62
C VAL A 21 18.96 -10.37 -13.54
N LEU A 22 17.81 -11.05 -13.65
CA LEU A 22 16.72 -10.64 -14.52
C LEU A 22 16.13 -9.28 -14.13
N ILE A 23 16.09 -8.92 -12.85
CA ILE A 23 15.51 -7.63 -12.45
C ILE A 23 16.33 -6.43 -12.94
N SER A 24 17.66 -6.58 -13.02
CA SER A 24 18.53 -5.55 -13.61
C SER A 24 18.24 -5.35 -15.09
N GLU A 25 18.02 -6.43 -15.83
CA GLU A 25 17.61 -6.38 -17.24
C GLU A 25 16.20 -5.79 -17.40
N ALA A 26 15.26 -6.22 -16.55
CA ALA A 26 13.88 -5.79 -16.58
C ALA A 26 13.73 -4.27 -16.37
N ARG A 27 14.49 -3.70 -15.42
CA ARG A 27 14.51 -2.26 -15.13
C ARG A 27 15.29 -1.43 -16.15
N GLY A 28 16.04 -2.05 -17.06
CA GLY A 28 16.79 -1.36 -18.11
C GLY A 28 15.94 -0.73 -19.20
N HIS A 29 14.60 -0.86 -19.15
CA HIS A 29 13.64 -0.36 -20.16
C HIS A 29 14.01 -0.73 -21.61
N THR A 30 14.57 -1.93 -21.78
CA THR A 30 14.94 -2.47 -23.09
C THR A 30 13.74 -3.20 -23.72
N PRO A 31 13.76 -3.51 -25.02
CA PRO A 31 12.74 -4.37 -25.63
C PRO A 31 12.61 -5.74 -24.94
N SER A 32 13.65 -6.19 -24.23
CA SER A 32 13.66 -7.46 -23.47
C SER A 32 13.00 -7.33 -22.09
N SER A 33 12.72 -6.12 -21.60
CA SER A 33 12.20 -5.91 -20.23
C SER A 33 10.92 -6.70 -19.95
N ALA A 34 9.98 -6.75 -20.90
CA ALA A 34 8.75 -7.53 -20.74
C ALA A 34 9.01 -9.05 -20.67
N LYS A 35 10.03 -9.55 -21.39
CA LYS A 35 10.43 -10.95 -21.33
C LYS A 35 11.09 -11.26 -19.98
N ALA A 36 11.99 -10.41 -19.53
CA ALA A 36 12.65 -10.54 -18.23
C ALA A 36 11.62 -10.56 -17.08
N TYR A 37 10.61 -9.68 -17.11
CA TYR A 37 9.52 -9.72 -16.12
C TYR A 37 8.74 -11.04 -16.15
N LYS A 38 8.39 -11.57 -17.34
CA LYS A 38 7.71 -12.87 -17.43
C LYS A 38 8.56 -14.01 -16.86
N GLU A 39 9.86 -14.00 -17.11
CA GLU A 39 10.78 -15.01 -16.58
C GLU A 39 10.92 -14.91 -15.06
N ILE A 40 10.96 -13.69 -14.49
CA ILE A 40 10.91 -13.48 -13.03
C ILE A 40 9.69 -14.16 -12.43
N ARG A 41 8.49 -13.90 -12.97
CA ARG A 41 7.24 -14.47 -12.43
C ARG A 41 7.25 -16.00 -12.44
N GLN A 42 7.78 -16.61 -13.52
CA GLN A 42 7.94 -18.06 -13.60
C GLN A 42 8.94 -18.60 -12.57
N SER A 43 10.07 -17.90 -12.37
CA SER A 43 11.06 -18.26 -11.36
C SER A 43 10.51 -18.16 -9.94
N VAL A 44 9.73 -17.11 -9.64
CA VAL A 44 9.06 -16.96 -8.34
C VAL A 44 8.07 -18.10 -8.11
N GLN A 45 7.22 -18.42 -9.09
CA GLN A 45 6.25 -19.52 -8.94
C GLN A 45 6.93 -20.86 -8.64
N ARG A 46 8.03 -21.18 -9.33
CA ARG A 46 8.82 -22.40 -9.08
C ARG A 46 9.52 -22.39 -7.72
N PHE A 47 9.95 -21.21 -7.26
CA PHE A 47 10.50 -21.06 -5.94
C PHE A 47 9.44 -21.34 -4.86
N GLU A 48 8.25 -20.76 -5.00
CA GLU A 48 7.15 -20.91 -4.05
C GLU A 48 6.66 -22.36 -3.93
N THR A 49 6.70 -23.16 -5.01
CA THR A 49 6.32 -24.57 -4.95
C THR A 49 7.26 -25.44 -4.10
N HIS A 50 8.50 -24.98 -3.85
CA HIS A 50 9.52 -25.77 -3.16
C HIS A 50 10.01 -25.15 -1.85
N ILE A 51 9.77 -23.85 -1.60
CA ILE A 51 10.30 -23.15 -0.43
C ILE A 51 9.78 -23.72 0.89
N GLN A 52 8.51 -24.14 0.98
CA GLN A 52 7.96 -24.68 2.22
C GLN A 52 8.72 -25.92 2.69
N ALA A 53 8.98 -26.85 1.78
CA ALA A 53 9.77 -28.06 2.07
C ALA A 53 11.20 -27.71 2.54
N GLN A 54 11.80 -26.64 2.00
CA GLN A 54 13.10 -26.17 2.45
C GLN A 54 13.04 -25.56 3.86
N LEU A 55 12.04 -24.73 4.14
CA LEU A 55 11.83 -24.13 5.47
C LEU A 55 11.62 -25.21 6.54
N ASP A 56 10.91 -26.28 6.22
CA ASP A 56 10.69 -27.42 7.14
C ASP A 56 11.98 -28.21 7.43
N THR A 57 12.99 -28.11 6.56
CA THR A 57 14.29 -28.78 6.75
C THR A 57 15.33 -27.92 7.47
N CYS A 58 15.06 -26.64 7.70
CA CYS A 58 15.98 -25.73 8.37
C CYS A 58 16.09 -26.11 9.85
N ASN A 59 17.32 -26.33 10.32
CA ASN A 59 17.55 -26.73 11.72
C ASN A 59 17.74 -25.52 12.65
N THR A 60 17.97 -24.34 12.09
CA THR A 60 18.29 -23.12 12.84
C THR A 60 17.40 -21.95 12.43
N LEU A 61 17.06 -21.09 13.40
CA LEU A 61 16.29 -19.86 13.13
C LEU A 61 16.98 -18.93 12.12
N PRO A 62 18.31 -18.68 12.18
CA PRO A 62 18.97 -17.80 11.21
C PRO A 62 18.89 -18.32 9.77
N GLU A 63 18.99 -19.64 9.57
CA GLU A 63 18.84 -20.25 8.25
C GLU A 63 17.42 -20.08 7.72
N ARG A 64 16.42 -20.30 8.58
CA ARG A 64 15.01 -20.09 8.24
C ARG A 64 14.72 -18.63 7.85
N GLU A 65 15.21 -17.67 8.64
CA GLU A 65 15.07 -16.24 8.35
C GLU A 65 15.77 -15.84 7.05
N ALA A 66 16.93 -16.40 6.74
CA ALA A 66 17.62 -16.15 5.48
C ALA A 66 16.79 -16.60 4.27
N TRP A 67 16.09 -17.74 4.38
CA TRP A 67 15.17 -18.21 3.34
C TRP A 67 13.89 -17.38 3.26
N MET A 68 13.33 -16.98 4.40
CA MET A 68 12.18 -16.06 4.45
C MET A 68 12.50 -14.72 3.78
N HIS A 69 13.69 -14.16 4.04
CA HIS A 69 14.14 -12.93 3.39
C HIS A 69 14.22 -13.09 1.85
N LYS A 70 14.72 -14.23 1.36
CA LYS A 70 14.74 -14.52 -0.09
C LYS A 70 13.33 -14.65 -0.65
N HIS A 71 12.41 -15.29 0.06
CA HIS A 71 11.01 -15.42 -0.35
C HIS A 71 10.33 -14.06 -0.44
N ARG A 72 10.45 -13.22 0.59
CA ARG A 72 9.93 -11.84 0.60
C ARG A 72 10.47 -11.02 -0.56
N PHE A 73 11.77 -11.10 -0.82
CA PHE A 73 12.40 -10.43 -1.96
C PHE A 73 11.80 -10.89 -3.30
N LEU A 74 11.65 -12.20 -3.50
CA LEU A 74 11.08 -12.75 -4.73
C LEU A 74 9.62 -12.35 -4.93
N ILE A 75 8.82 -12.31 -3.86
CA ILE A 75 7.44 -11.80 -3.89
C ILE A 75 7.39 -10.31 -4.26
N ALA A 76 8.32 -9.50 -3.77
CA ALA A 76 8.45 -8.10 -4.20
C ALA A 76 8.76 -7.98 -5.70
N LEU A 77 9.58 -8.87 -6.25
CA LEU A 77 9.86 -8.89 -7.69
C LEU A 77 8.65 -9.36 -8.51
N ASP A 78 7.88 -10.33 -8.03
CA ASP A 78 6.65 -10.79 -8.69
C ASP A 78 5.61 -9.67 -8.74
N PHE A 79 5.43 -8.94 -7.64
CA PHE A 79 4.55 -7.78 -7.56
C PHE A 79 4.98 -6.68 -8.55
N GLU A 80 6.27 -6.33 -8.57
CA GLU A 80 6.81 -5.37 -9.54
C GLU A 80 6.60 -5.82 -10.99
N ALA A 81 6.83 -7.10 -11.28
CA ALA A 81 6.65 -7.67 -12.60
C ALA A 81 5.18 -7.61 -13.04
N ALA A 82 4.24 -7.95 -12.16
CA ALA A 82 2.81 -7.88 -12.44
C ALA A 82 2.35 -6.46 -12.77
N ILE A 83 2.84 -5.46 -12.03
CA ILE A 83 2.58 -4.03 -12.30
C ILE A 83 3.11 -3.62 -13.68
N ASN A 84 4.37 -3.94 -13.99
CA ASN A 84 4.99 -3.55 -15.26
C ASN A 84 4.37 -4.27 -16.47
N LEU A 85 3.92 -5.51 -16.28
CA LEU A 85 3.19 -6.28 -17.28
C LEU A 85 1.69 -5.93 -17.35
N LYS A 86 1.21 -5.03 -16.49
CA LYS A 86 -0.20 -4.60 -16.37
C LYS A 86 -1.15 -5.76 -16.07
N GLN A 87 -0.70 -6.76 -15.32
CA GLN A 87 -1.47 -7.94 -14.92
C GLN A 87 -2.24 -7.67 -13.62
N TRP A 88 -3.10 -6.64 -13.64
CA TRP A 88 -3.82 -6.14 -12.46
C TRP A 88 -4.66 -7.21 -11.76
N ASN A 89 -5.26 -8.13 -12.53
CA ASN A 89 -6.09 -9.21 -12.00
C ASN A 89 -5.32 -10.21 -11.11
N GLU A 90 -3.99 -10.27 -11.24
CA GLU A 90 -3.15 -11.20 -10.50
C GLU A 90 -2.55 -10.56 -9.22
N ILE A 91 -2.70 -9.24 -9.07
CA ILE A 91 -2.15 -8.51 -7.92
C ILE A 91 -2.80 -8.91 -6.59
N PRO A 92 -4.13 -9.04 -6.47
CA PRO A 92 -4.76 -9.48 -5.22
C PRO A 92 -4.20 -10.83 -4.73
N ASP A 93 -4.04 -11.79 -5.63
CA ASP A 93 -3.46 -13.09 -5.31
C ASP A 93 -2.02 -12.96 -4.80
N ILE A 94 -1.21 -12.06 -5.39
CA ILE A 94 0.17 -11.79 -4.92
C ILE A 94 0.15 -11.21 -3.51
N ILE A 95 -0.74 -10.26 -3.23
CA ILE A 95 -0.87 -9.64 -1.90
C ILE A 95 -1.30 -10.68 -0.87
N GLU A 96 -2.23 -11.57 -1.21
CA GLU A 96 -2.67 -12.66 -0.33
C GLU A 96 -1.52 -13.65 -0.02
N ARG A 97 -0.72 -14.02 -1.03
CA ARG A 97 0.48 -14.85 -0.80
C ARG A 97 1.50 -14.14 0.09
N ALA A 98 1.73 -12.85 -0.15
CA ALA A 98 2.65 -12.01 0.64
C ALA A 98 2.22 -11.90 2.10
N ASN A 99 0.92 -11.88 2.37
CA ASN A 99 0.36 -11.72 3.72
C ASN A 99 0.89 -12.78 4.71
N LYS A 100 1.13 -14.01 4.24
CA LYS A 100 1.64 -15.14 5.06
C LYS A 100 3.07 -14.94 5.55
N ILE A 101 3.85 -14.13 4.84
CA ILE A 101 5.28 -13.90 5.11
C ILE A 101 5.57 -12.43 5.41
N LEU A 102 4.53 -11.61 5.58
CA LEU A 102 4.63 -10.16 5.61
C LEU A 102 5.55 -9.65 6.74
N ASP A 103 6.37 -8.67 6.42
CA ASP A 103 7.09 -7.83 7.37
C ASP A 103 6.95 -6.34 6.98
N ASP A 104 7.39 -5.45 7.87
CA ASP A 104 7.24 -4.00 7.67
C ASP A 104 7.98 -3.52 6.40
N HIS A 105 9.06 -4.22 6.04
CA HIS A 105 9.86 -3.93 4.87
C HIS A 105 9.12 -4.28 3.57
N LEU A 106 8.60 -5.49 3.45
CA LEU A 106 7.87 -5.96 2.28
C LEU A 106 6.62 -5.10 2.04
N CYS A 107 5.89 -4.76 3.09
CA CYS A 107 4.75 -3.86 3.01
C CYS A 107 5.15 -2.48 2.45
N SER A 108 6.23 -1.90 3.01
CA SER A 108 6.77 -0.63 2.52
C SER A 108 7.17 -0.73 1.05
N VAL A 109 7.82 -1.83 0.64
CA VAL A 109 8.24 -2.07 -0.75
C VAL A 109 7.04 -2.13 -1.70
N PHE A 110 5.95 -2.81 -1.34
CA PHE A 110 4.75 -2.88 -2.17
C PHE A 110 4.14 -1.50 -2.41
N LEU A 111 3.93 -0.73 -1.34
CA LEU A 111 3.34 0.61 -1.42
C LEU A 111 4.24 1.55 -2.22
N ASP A 112 5.54 1.51 -1.97
CA ASP A 112 6.53 2.27 -2.70
C ASP A 112 6.60 1.91 -4.19
N ARG A 113 6.37 0.64 -4.56
CA ARG A 113 6.38 0.18 -5.95
C ARG A 113 5.15 0.65 -6.70
N ILE A 114 3.96 0.49 -6.11
CA ILE A 114 2.71 0.87 -6.78
C ILE A 114 2.59 2.39 -6.90
N LEU A 115 2.94 3.15 -5.87
CA LEU A 115 2.88 4.61 -5.90
C LEU A 115 3.86 5.22 -6.94
N ARG A 116 4.97 4.55 -7.24
CA ARG A 116 5.96 5.00 -8.24
C ARG A 116 5.82 4.31 -9.60
N SER A 117 4.80 3.49 -9.81
CA SER A 117 4.65 2.66 -11.01
C SER A 117 4.27 3.43 -12.28
N GLY A 118 3.75 4.65 -12.14
CA GLY A 118 3.14 5.39 -13.25
C GLY A 118 1.84 4.77 -13.77
N ALA A 119 1.22 3.86 -13.01
CA ALA A 119 -0.10 3.33 -13.32
C ALA A 119 -1.20 4.39 -13.19
N SER A 120 -2.38 4.11 -13.73
CA SER A 120 -3.53 5.01 -13.58
C SER A 120 -3.97 5.09 -12.12
N ALA A 121 -4.50 6.25 -11.71
CA ALA A 121 -4.98 6.48 -10.34
C ALA A 121 -5.96 5.40 -9.84
N PRO A 122 -6.96 4.93 -10.63
CA PRO A 122 -7.84 3.83 -10.21
C PRO A 122 -7.09 2.55 -9.84
N ASN A 123 -6.05 2.19 -10.62
CA ASN A 123 -5.28 0.96 -10.38
C ASN A 123 -4.41 1.09 -9.13
N ILE A 124 -3.73 2.25 -8.96
CA ILE A 124 -2.91 2.50 -7.78
C ILE A 124 -3.76 2.39 -6.52
N ALA A 125 -4.94 3.01 -6.55
CA ALA A 125 -5.86 2.95 -5.45
C ALA A 125 -6.38 1.58 -5.09
N GLN A 126 -6.84 0.84 -6.08
CA GLN A 126 -7.39 -0.48 -5.83
C GLN A 126 -6.33 -1.36 -5.17
N VAL A 127 -5.10 -1.31 -5.67
CA VAL A 127 -3.97 -2.05 -5.10
C VAL A 127 -3.61 -1.57 -3.69
N VAL A 128 -3.57 -0.26 -3.43
CA VAL A 128 -3.30 0.27 -2.08
C VAL A 128 -4.41 -0.14 -1.11
N LYS A 129 -5.67 -0.09 -1.54
CA LYS A 129 -6.81 -0.55 -0.75
C LYS A 129 -6.69 -2.05 -0.44
N ASP A 130 -6.36 -2.87 -1.43
CA ASP A 130 -6.18 -4.31 -1.25
C ASP A 130 -5.04 -4.61 -0.26
N ILE A 131 -3.92 -3.89 -0.37
CA ILE A 131 -2.80 -3.97 0.58
C ILE A 131 -3.28 -3.66 2.00
N ILE A 132 -4.00 -2.55 2.20
CA ILE A 132 -4.49 -2.15 3.52
C ILE A 132 -5.48 -3.19 4.04
N CYS A 133 -6.50 -3.58 3.25
CA CYS A 133 -7.51 -4.53 3.69
C CYS A 133 -6.94 -5.91 4.04
N ILE A 134 -6.07 -6.47 3.19
CA ILE A 134 -5.52 -7.82 3.38
C ILE A 134 -4.57 -7.83 4.57
N PHE A 135 -3.70 -6.83 4.72
CA PHE A 135 -2.72 -6.80 5.80
C PHE A 135 -3.34 -6.43 7.15
N HIS A 136 -4.46 -5.70 7.18
CA HIS A 136 -5.23 -5.48 8.40
C HIS A 136 -6.00 -6.73 8.87
N SER A 137 -6.47 -7.57 7.95
CA SER A 137 -7.39 -8.67 8.29
C SER A 137 -6.70 -9.85 8.97
N SER A 138 -5.43 -10.13 8.64
CA SER A 138 -4.68 -11.24 9.24
C SER A 138 -3.17 -11.12 8.97
N PRO A 139 -2.44 -10.21 9.64
CA PRO A 139 -1.02 -10.03 9.38
C PRO A 139 -0.19 -11.25 9.83
N SER A 140 0.91 -11.51 9.11
CA SER A 140 1.95 -12.45 9.54
C SER A 140 2.47 -12.12 10.95
N PRO A 141 2.90 -13.13 11.75
CA PRO A 141 3.53 -12.90 13.06
C PRO A 141 4.77 -11.98 13.01
N SER A 142 5.41 -11.86 11.84
CA SER A 142 6.58 -10.99 11.63
C SER A 142 6.23 -9.53 11.29
N PHE A 143 4.95 -9.18 11.19
CA PHE A 143 4.50 -7.84 10.81
C PHE A 143 4.11 -7.03 12.06
N SER A 144 4.67 -5.82 12.18
CA SER A 144 4.27 -4.90 13.24
C SER A 144 3.16 -4.00 12.72
N ALA A 145 1.91 -4.36 13.03
CA ALA A 145 0.75 -3.54 12.69
C ALA A 145 0.94 -2.07 13.14
N GLY A 146 1.51 -1.85 14.32
CA GLY A 146 1.81 -0.51 14.83
C GLY A 146 2.77 0.30 13.94
N ALA A 147 3.85 -0.30 13.45
CA ALA A 147 4.80 0.40 12.57
C ALA A 147 4.16 0.71 11.19
N PHE A 148 3.28 -0.15 10.71
CA PHE A 148 2.50 0.09 9.49
C PHE A 148 1.50 1.22 9.66
N HIS A 149 0.71 1.20 10.75
CA HIS A 149 -0.27 2.24 11.04
C HIS A 149 0.38 3.61 11.12
N GLN A 150 1.60 3.73 11.67
CA GLN A 150 2.35 4.99 11.68
C GLN A 150 2.65 5.56 10.29
N LYS A 151 2.84 4.72 9.27
CA LYS A 151 3.12 5.15 7.89
C LYS A 151 1.85 5.34 7.05
N LEU A 152 0.77 4.66 7.41
CA LEU A 152 -0.49 4.64 6.68
C LEU A 152 -1.05 6.04 6.34
N PRO A 153 -1.05 7.04 7.25
CA PRO A 153 -1.46 8.41 6.93
C PRO A 153 -0.76 9.01 5.71
N ARG A 154 0.56 8.83 5.61
CA ARG A 154 1.36 9.34 4.47
C ARG A 154 0.98 8.65 3.17
N TYR A 155 0.72 7.35 3.21
CA TYR A 155 0.29 6.60 2.03
C TYR A 155 -1.09 7.04 1.54
N LEU A 156 -2.04 7.26 2.47
CA LEU A 156 -3.35 7.83 2.13
C LEU A 156 -3.24 9.22 1.54
N ARG A 157 -2.35 10.08 2.09
CA ARG A 157 -2.06 11.40 1.51
C ARG A 157 -1.58 11.31 0.07
N CYS A 158 -0.58 10.46 -0.21
CA CYS A 158 -0.06 10.24 -1.56
C CYS A 158 -1.15 9.74 -2.50
N LEU A 159 -1.97 8.77 -2.05
CA LEU A 159 -3.03 8.22 -2.86
C LEU A 159 -4.11 9.26 -3.20
N PHE A 160 -4.53 10.04 -2.20
CA PHE A 160 -5.48 11.12 -2.40
C PHE A 160 -4.94 12.18 -3.36
N GLN A 161 -3.67 12.55 -3.23
CA GLN A 161 -3.02 13.49 -4.15
C GLN A 161 -3.05 12.99 -5.59
N ILE A 162 -2.66 11.73 -5.83
CA ILE A 162 -2.70 11.09 -7.15
C ILE A 162 -4.12 11.08 -7.72
N ALA A 163 -5.12 10.77 -6.89
CA ALA A 163 -6.52 10.76 -7.29
C ALA A 163 -7.03 12.15 -7.71
N VAL A 164 -6.68 13.19 -6.94
CA VAL A 164 -7.03 14.59 -7.26
C VAL A 164 -6.33 15.07 -8.53
N GLU A 165 -5.03 14.79 -8.70
CA GLU A 165 -4.27 15.14 -9.91
C GLU A 165 -4.86 14.48 -11.16
N ALA A 166 -5.31 13.23 -11.05
CA ALA A 166 -6.00 12.51 -12.11
C ALA A 166 -7.47 12.93 -12.31
N LYS A 167 -8.00 13.84 -11.47
CA LYS A 167 -9.43 14.22 -11.40
C LYS A 167 -10.37 13.02 -11.16
N ASP A 168 -9.85 11.96 -10.55
CA ASP A 168 -10.63 10.77 -10.19
C ASP A 168 -11.21 10.91 -8.78
N TYR A 169 -12.32 11.66 -8.70
CA TYR A 169 -12.99 11.91 -7.43
C TYR A 169 -13.77 10.69 -6.90
N SER A 170 -14.08 9.72 -7.79
CA SER A 170 -14.68 8.44 -7.39
C SER A 170 -13.75 7.63 -6.49
N LEU A 171 -12.45 7.89 -6.64
CA LEU A 171 -11.40 7.36 -5.79
C LEU A 171 -11.03 8.30 -4.63
N ALA A 172 -10.87 9.59 -4.89
CA ALA A 172 -10.38 10.54 -3.89
C ALA A 172 -11.28 10.56 -2.64
N GLU A 173 -12.60 10.45 -2.80
CA GLU A 173 -13.55 10.44 -1.70
C GLU A 173 -13.39 9.21 -0.77
N PRO A 174 -13.39 7.95 -1.25
CA PRO A 174 -13.12 6.78 -0.41
C PRO A 174 -11.83 6.86 0.41
N VAL A 175 -10.77 7.48 -0.12
CA VAL A 175 -9.50 7.66 0.59
C VAL A 175 -9.67 8.58 1.80
N LEU A 176 -10.44 9.67 1.65
CA LEU A 176 -10.77 10.55 2.77
C LEU A 176 -11.65 9.84 3.80
N GLN A 177 -12.60 9.02 3.36
CA GLN A 177 -13.44 8.24 4.27
C GLN A 177 -12.59 7.25 5.09
N GLN A 178 -11.62 6.59 4.46
CA GLN A 178 -10.70 5.71 5.17
C GLN A 178 -9.86 6.47 6.21
N ALA A 179 -9.42 7.70 5.92
CA ALA A 179 -8.74 8.54 6.91
C ALA A 179 -9.64 8.92 8.09
N ILE A 180 -10.93 9.18 7.83
CA ILE A 180 -11.94 9.43 8.87
C ILE A 180 -12.12 8.20 9.76
N ASP A 181 -12.28 7.01 9.17
CA ASP A 181 -12.51 5.78 9.91
C ASP A 181 -11.30 5.44 10.80
N LEU A 182 -10.08 5.55 10.26
CA LEU A 182 -8.85 5.37 11.05
C LEU A 182 -8.72 6.38 12.20
N SER A 183 -9.18 7.62 12.01
CA SER A 183 -9.14 8.65 13.06
C SER A 183 -10.15 8.38 14.19
N ARG A 184 -11.26 7.70 13.88
CA ARG A 184 -12.25 7.25 14.86
C ARG A 184 -11.74 6.04 15.63
N ASP A 185 -11.26 5.03 14.91
CA ASP A 185 -10.87 3.74 15.50
C ASP A 185 -9.62 3.87 16.39
N GLY A 186 -8.67 4.73 16.02
CA GLY A 186 -7.47 5.02 16.83
C GLY A 186 -7.76 5.63 18.21
N SER A 187 -8.99 6.11 18.45
CA SER A 187 -9.41 6.63 19.75
C SER A 187 -9.96 5.57 20.72
N ALA A 188 -10.20 4.35 20.24
CA ALA A 188 -10.92 3.32 20.99
C ALA A 188 -10.02 2.27 21.67
N ASP A 189 -8.80 2.05 21.16
CA ASP A 189 -7.94 0.94 21.61
C ASP A 189 -6.87 1.40 22.62
N THR A 190 -6.93 0.87 23.84
CA THR A 190 -6.21 1.40 25.02
C THR A 190 -4.76 0.94 25.17
N ASP A 191 -4.34 -0.12 24.48
CA ASP A 191 -3.03 -0.74 24.73
C ASP A 191 -1.88 -0.09 23.91
N LEU A 192 -2.19 0.49 22.75
CA LEU A 192 -1.29 1.36 21.95
C LEU A 192 -2.15 2.30 21.09
N PRO A 193 -2.46 3.53 21.54
CA PRO A 193 -3.35 4.40 20.78
C PRO A 193 -2.66 4.85 19.49
N PHE A 194 -3.16 4.36 18.34
CA PHE A 194 -2.79 4.92 17.05
C PHE A 194 -3.39 6.33 16.96
N GLU A 195 -2.53 7.34 16.91
CA GLU A 195 -2.95 8.72 16.73
C GLU A 195 -2.67 9.16 15.29
N TYR A 196 -3.75 9.53 14.58
CA TYR A 196 -3.62 10.08 13.24
C TYR A 196 -2.89 11.43 13.31
N PRO A 197 -1.80 11.65 12.55
CA PRO A 197 -1.03 12.89 12.63
C PRO A 197 -1.85 14.12 12.27
N SER A 198 -1.82 15.14 13.14
CA SER A 198 -2.60 16.37 12.94
C SER A 198 -2.24 17.10 11.65
N ASP A 199 -0.97 17.10 11.23
CA ASP A 199 -0.54 17.72 9.97
C ASP A 199 -1.15 17.05 8.72
N GLU A 200 -1.35 15.72 8.77
CA GLU A 200 -2.00 14.98 7.70
C GLU A 200 -3.48 15.32 7.65
N LEU A 201 -4.17 15.35 8.81
CA LEU A 201 -5.58 15.74 8.90
C LEU A 201 -5.83 17.17 8.41
N LYS A 202 -4.99 18.13 8.83
CA LYS A 202 -5.07 19.53 8.39
C LYS A 202 -4.99 19.64 6.88
N TRP A 203 -4.06 18.90 6.27
CA TRP A 203 -3.88 18.92 4.83
C TRP A 203 -5.07 18.28 4.09
N LEU A 204 -5.51 17.10 4.52
CA LEU A 204 -6.68 16.42 3.92
C LEU A 204 -7.94 17.27 4.03
N ALA A 205 -8.21 17.86 5.21
CA ALA A 205 -9.33 18.76 5.43
C ALA A 205 -9.28 19.99 4.51
N THR A 206 -8.10 20.61 4.37
CA THR A 206 -7.91 21.78 3.51
C THR A 206 -8.15 21.42 2.04
N MET A 207 -7.61 20.30 1.57
CA MET A 207 -7.80 19.87 0.19
C MET A 207 -9.27 19.51 -0.11
N ALA A 208 -9.94 18.83 0.81
CA ALA A 208 -11.36 18.52 0.69
C ALA A 208 -12.22 19.80 0.64
N PHE A 209 -11.88 20.81 1.46
CA PHE A 209 -12.56 22.09 1.44
C PHE A 209 -12.34 22.85 0.13
N ASN A 210 -11.10 22.89 -0.38
CA ASN A 210 -10.81 23.51 -1.67
C ASN A 210 -11.64 22.86 -2.79
N ARG A 211 -11.78 21.52 -2.76
CA ARG A 211 -12.64 20.81 -3.71
C ARG A 211 -14.12 21.20 -3.57
N ALA A 212 -14.62 21.39 -2.35
CA ALA A 212 -15.98 21.89 -2.13
C ALA A 212 -16.17 23.29 -2.76
N VAL A 213 -15.18 24.19 -2.62
CA VAL A 213 -15.20 25.51 -3.26
C VAL A 213 -15.23 25.39 -4.80
N ASP A 214 -14.42 24.50 -5.39
CA ASP A 214 -14.43 24.27 -6.83
C ASP A 214 -15.80 23.78 -7.33
N LEU A 215 -16.47 22.93 -6.54
CA LEU A 215 -17.80 22.40 -6.84
C LEU A 215 -18.89 23.47 -6.69
N TYR A 216 -18.77 24.35 -5.70
CA TYR A 216 -19.64 25.52 -5.56
C TYR A 216 -19.55 26.44 -6.79
N LEU A 217 -18.33 26.74 -7.25
CA LEU A 217 -18.12 27.56 -8.46
C LEU A 217 -18.68 26.90 -9.72
N ALA A 218 -18.77 25.57 -9.74
CA ALA A 218 -19.39 24.79 -10.81
C ALA A 218 -20.91 24.59 -10.64
N SER A 219 -21.53 25.19 -9.61
CA SER A 219 -22.96 25.03 -9.27
C SER A 219 -23.37 23.57 -9.01
N ALA A 220 -22.44 22.76 -8.50
CA ALA A 220 -22.68 21.37 -8.09
C ALA A 220 -22.96 21.32 -6.57
N ASP A 221 -24.11 21.84 -6.15
CA ASP A 221 -24.43 22.13 -4.74
C ASP A 221 -24.42 20.90 -3.82
N GLU A 222 -24.91 19.75 -4.31
CA GLU A 222 -24.94 18.50 -3.54
C GLU A 222 -23.51 17.97 -3.28
N ASP A 223 -22.68 17.92 -4.31
CA ASP A 223 -21.28 17.50 -4.17
C ASP A 223 -20.48 18.50 -3.34
N CYS A 224 -20.72 19.80 -3.49
CA CYS A 224 -20.12 20.85 -2.65
C CYS A 224 -20.38 20.57 -1.16
N ARG A 225 -21.64 20.29 -0.79
CA ARG A 225 -22.03 19.98 0.58
C ARG A 225 -21.31 18.74 1.10
N LYS A 226 -21.30 17.68 0.31
CA LYS A 226 -20.64 16.42 0.66
C LYS A 226 -19.15 16.61 0.96
N TRP A 227 -18.43 17.30 0.08
CA TRP A 227 -17.00 17.58 0.26
C TRP A 227 -16.73 18.54 1.43
N GLY A 228 -17.63 19.50 1.67
CA GLY A 228 -17.59 20.38 2.84
C GLY A 228 -17.75 19.61 4.16
N GLU A 229 -18.70 18.68 4.24
CA GLU A 229 -18.93 17.82 5.41
C GLU A 229 -17.72 16.91 5.71
N ILE A 230 -17.11 16.34 4.68
CA ILE A 230 -15.86 15.57 4.80
C ILE A 230 -14.75 16.45 5.38
N ALA A 231 -14.58 17.66 4.84
CA ALA A 231 -13.57 18.61 5.32
C ALA A 231 -13.77 19.00 6.79
N PHE A 232 -15.01 19.25 7.21
CA PHE A 232 -15.32 19.55 8.62
C PHE A 232 -15.05 18.36 9.53
N THR A 233 -15.40 17.16 9.08
CA THR A 233 -15.18 15.93 9.85
C THR A 233 -13.69 15.72 10.10
N LEU A 234 -12.86 15.82 9.07
CA LEU A 234 -11.40 15.72 9.18
C LEU A 234 -10.81 16.82 10.08
N ALA A 235 -11.23 18.07 9.90
CA ALA A 235 -10.79 19.19 10.73
C ALA A 235 -11.20 19.03 12.21
N GLY A 236 -12.30 18.33 12.48
CA GLY A 236 -12.74 18.02 13.84
C GLY A 236 -11.86 17.01 14.58
N PHE A 237 -11.07 16.21 13.87
CA PHE A 237 -10.12 15.26 14.47
C PHE A 237 -8.74 15.89 14.77
N VAL A 238 -8.49 17.11 14.32
CA VAL A 238 -7.23 17.83 14.62
C VAL A 238 -7.22 18.20 16.11
N LYS A 239 -6.21 17.72 16.85
CA LYS A 239 -6.16 17.91 18.32
C LYS A 239 -5.29 19.08 18.76
N ASP A 240 -4.30 19.44 17.97
CA ASP A 240 -3.26 20.40 18.35
C ASP A 240 -3.65 21.88 18.11
N ASP A 241 -4.80 22.14 17.47
CA ASP A 241 -5.23 23.49 17.07
C ASP A 241 -6.42 24.04 17.86
N GLY A 242 -6.94 23.29 18.84
CA GLY A 242 -8.11 23.68 19.62
C GLY A 242 -9.37 23.93 18.77
N GLY A 243 -9.52 23.23 17.64
CA GLY A 243 -10.63 23.36 16.70
C GLY A 243 -10.59 24.63 15.86
N ALA A 244 -9.43 25.30 15.77
CA ALA A 244 -9.28 26.53 15.00
C ALA A 244 -9.57 26.30 13.51
N LEU A 245 -9.04 25.23 12.91
CA LEU A 245 -9.28 24.88 11.52
C LEU A 245 -10.77 24.65 11.26
N LEU A 246 -11.44 23.84 12.09
CA LEU A 246 -12.87 23.58 11.95
C LEU A 246 -13.71 24.85 11.97
N ARG A 247 -13.45 25.76 12.93
CA ARG A 247 -14.15 27.05 13.02
C ARG A 247 -13.93 27.89 11.77
N MET A 248 -12.69 27.97 11.30
CA MET A 248 -12.33 28.71 10.09
C MET A 248 -13.04 28.16 8.85
N LEU A 249 -13.01 26.83 8.64
CA LEU A 249 -13.66 26.20 7.49
C LEU A 249 -15.18 26.42 7.51
N ARG A 250 -15.85 26.27 8.67
CA ARG A 250 -17.28 26.54 8.80
C ARG A 250 -17.65 28.00 8.51
N GLN A 251 -16.86 28.94 9.01
CA GLN A 251 -17.06 30.38 8.74
C GLN A 251 -16.90 30.71 7.26
N ASN A 252 -15.92 30.10 6.58
CA ASN A 252 -15.74 30.31 5.15
C ASN A 252 -16.85 29.67 4.34
N TYR A 253 -17.30 28.47 4.71
CA TYR A 253 -18.42 27.81 4.05
C TYR A 253 -19.72 28.60 4.15
N ALA A 254 -20.00 29.19 5.32
CA ALA A 254 -21.18 30.03 5.52
C ALA A 254 -21.19 31.32 4.66
N LYS A 255 -20.06 31.71 4.07
CA LYS A 255 -19.98 32.83 3.12
C LYS A 255 -20.20 32.42 1.66
N LEU A 256 -20.17 31.12 1.38
CA LEU A 256 -20.42 30.57 0.04
C LEU A 256 -21.91 30.31 -0.18
N MET A 257 -22.65 30.02 0.88
CA MET A 257 -24.12 29.89 0.86
C MET A 257 -24.80 31.26 0.89
#